data_AF-A0A935HWZ8-F1
#
_entry.id   AF-A0A935HWZ8-F1
#
_cell.length_a   1.000
_cell.length_b   1.000
_cell.length_c   1.000
_cell.angle_alpha   90.00
_cell.angle_beta   90.00
_cell.angle_gamma   90.00
#
_symmetry.space_group_name_H-M   'P 1'
#
loop_
_entity.id
_entity.type
_entity.pdbx_description
1 polymer ?
#
loop_
_entity_poly.entity_id
_entity_poly.type
_entity_poly.pdbx_seq_one_letter_code
_entity_poly.pdbx_strand_id
1 'polypeptide(L)'
;MKTVIKIQSYLIWGDTDFQNALPEVKPNSSLISLIFNLENRLNFAITKIESIEETDIKYWCHWTMKTIIRASFELVIDKVEEYTRDLYLCYAEFVKYYPNKKDICYQALNFAINPINNRNEIINIINRLGYWIVKNPK
;
A
#
# COMPACT_ATOMS: atom_id res chain seq x y z
N MET A 1 2.53 10.10 12.70
CA MET A 1 1.21 10.77 12.61
C MET A 1 1.29 12.19 12.02
N LYS A 2 2.31 13.01 12.35
CA LYS A 2 2.47 14.40 11.88
C LYS A 2 2.50 14.58 10.34
N THR A 3 3.12 13.65 9.60
CA THR A 3 3.22 13.65 8.12
C THR A 3 1.86 13.70 7.41
N VAL A 4 0.90 12.89 7.88
CA VAL A 4 -0.42 12.79 7.23
C VAL A 4 -1.17 14.10 7.36
N ILE A 5 -1.03 14.78 8.50
CA ILE A 5 -1.64 16.10 8.72
C ILE A 5 -1.01 17.12 7.76
N LYS A 6 0.33 17.18 7.64
CA LYS A 6 1.02 18.12 6.75
C LYS A 6 0.60 18.01 5.28
N ILE A 7 0.40 16.79 4.77
CA ILE A 7 0.19 16.53 3.34
C ILE A 7 -1.30 16.39 2.98
N GLN A 8 -2.16 15.95 3.92
CA GLN A 8 -3.50 15.45 3.60
C GLN A 8 -4.62 15.95 4.52
N SER A 9 -4.39 16.98 5.32
CA SER A 9 -5.45 17.64 6.10
C SER A 9 -5.95 18.90 5.41
N TYR A 10 -6.94 19.58 5.96
CA TYR A 10 -7.29 20.96 5.61
C TYR A 10 -7.88 21.61 6.85
N LEU A 11 -7.59 22.89 7.10
CA LEU A 11 -8.13 23.60 8.26
C LEU A 11 -9.62 23.91 8.01
N ILE A 12 -10.49 23.24 8.77
CA ILE A 12 -11.94 23.47 8.70
C ILE A 12 -12.36 24.54 9.72
N TRP A 13 -11.74 24.58 10.89
CA TRP A 13 -12.07 25.50 11.98
C TRP A 13 -10.92 25.67 12.98
N GLY A 14 -10.81 26.85 13.58
CA GLY A 14 -9.78 27.22 14.54
C GLY A 14 -8.70 28.13 13.93
N ASP A 15 -7.82 28.65 14.78
CA ASP A 15 -6.85 29.68 14.38
C ASP A 15 -5.52 29.09 13.87
N THR A 16 -5.21 27.84 14.21
CA THR A 16 -3.93 27.20 13.87
C THR A 16 -4.06 26.31 12.65
N ASP A 17 -3.49 26.74 11.54
CA ASP A 17 -3.27 25.88 10.39
C ASP A 17 -2.03 25.00 10.59
N PHE A 18 -2.27 23.75 10.95
CA PHE A 18 -1.20 22.76 11.14
C PHE A 18 -0.46 22.41 9.85
N GLN A 19 -1.02 22.62 8.66
CA GLN A 19 -0.23 22.46 7.45
C GLN A 19 0.90 23.48 7.41
N ASN A 20 0.63 24.73 7.76
CA ASN A 20 1.65 25.79 7.77
C ASN A 20 2.57 25.72 8.99
N ALA A 21 2.06 25.28 10.15
CA ALA A 21 2.85 25.19 11.38
C ALA A 21 3.79 23.97 11.45
N LEU A 22 3.51 22.90 10.70
CA LEU A 22 4.37 21.71 10.68
C LEU A 22 5.57 21.89 9.74
N PRO A 23 6.72 21.24 10.03
CA PRO A 23 7.89 21.28 9.15
C PRO A 23 7.58 20.84 7.72
N GLU A 24 8.35 21.34 6.75
CA GLU A 24 8.30 20.80 5.39
C GLU A 24 8.64 19.32 5.39
N VAL A 25 7.92 18.60 4.53
CA VAL A 25 8.03 17.16 4.40
C VAL A 25 8.29 16.85 2.94
N LYS A 26 9.41 16.17 2.66
CA LYS A 26 9.71 15.67 1.32
C LYS A 26 9.20 14.24 1.17
N PRO A 27 8.47 13.90 0.09
CA PRO A 27 8.06 12.54 -0.22
C PRO A 27 9.27 11.70 -0.68
N ASN A 28 10.09 11.33 0.29
CA ASN A 28 11.25 10.47 0.11
C ASN A 28 11.20 9.32 1.12
N SER A 29 12.28 8.56 1.22
CA SER A 29 12.42 7.41 2.12
C SER A 29 12.07 7.68 3.59
N SER A 30 12.12 8.94 4.05
CA SER A 30 11.69 9.32 5.40
C SER A 30 10.17 9.21 5.63
N LEU A 31 9.37 9.12 4.57
CA LEU A 31 7.91 8.92 4.63
C LEU A 31 7.46 7.48 4.49
N ILE A 32 8.40 6.58 4.22
CA ILE A 32 8.15 5.16 4.09
C ILE A 32 7.85 4.59 5.47
N SER A 33 6.69 3.97 5.61
CA SER A 33 6.29 3.32 6.86
C SER A 33 5.60 1.99 6.62
N LEU A 34 4.99 1.82 5.45
CA LEU A 34 4.26 0.62 5.10
C LEU A 34 5.22 -0.49 4.70
N ILE A 35 6.26 -0.19 3.92
CA ILE A 35 7.21 -1.22 3.44
C ILE A 35 7.94 -1.90 4.60
N PHE A 36 8.36 -1.14 5.62
CA PHE A 36 9.10 -1.67 6.77
C PHE A 36 8.28 -2.63 7.63
N ASN A 37 6.96 -2.42 7.68
CA ASN A 37 6.03 -3.29 8.42
C ASN A 37 5.27 -4.25 7.50
N LEU A 38 5.63 -4.31 6.22
CA LEU A 38 4.86 -5.05 5.23
C LEU A 38 4.84 -6.54 5.59
N GLU A 39 5.99 -7.13 5.91
CA GLU A 39 6.09 -8.55 6.25
C GLU A 39 5.14 -8.95 7.39
N ASN A 40 5.17 -8.20 8.50
CA ASN A 40 4.27 -8.43 9.63
C ASN A 40 2.79 -8.32 9.23
N ARG A 41 2.45 -7.34 8.37
CA ARG A 41 1.08 -7.14 7.87
C ARG A 41 0.64 -8.28 6.95
N LEU A 42 1.53 -8.80 6.11
CA LEU A 42 1.26 -9.94 5.22
C LEU A 42 1.07 -11.22 6.02
N ASN A 43 1.96 -11.49 6.99
CA ASN A 43 1.85 -12.65 7.88
C ASN A 43 0.52 -12.63 8.64
N PHE A 44 0.17 -11.48 9.22
CA PHE A 44 -1.09 -11.31 9.92
C PHE A 44 -2.30 -11.50 8.99
N ALA A 45 -2.24 -10.96 7.77
CA ALA A 45 -3.29 -11.16 6.78
C ALA A 45 -3.46 -12.63 6.40
N ILE A 46 -2.37 -13.38 6.18
CA ILE A 46 -2.42 -14.82 5.88
C ILE A 46 -3.11 -15.56 7.03
N THR A 47 -2.66 -15.36 8.27
CA THR A 47 -3.26 -16.02 9.44
C THR A 47 -4.76 -15.76 9.51
N LYS A 48 -5.19 -14.52 9.24
CA LYS A 48 -6.62 -14.17 9.20
C LYS A 48 -7.34 -14.84 8.04
N ILE A 49 -6.79 -14.77 6.83
CA ILE A 49 -7.34 -15.42 5.64
C ILE A 49 -7.42 -16.93 5.80
N GLU A 50 -6.60 -17.57 6.64
CA GLU A 50 -6.69 -19.00 6.92
C GLU A 50 -7.71 -19.32 8.03
N SER A 51 -7.90 -18.44 9.01
CA SER A 51 -8.68 -18.74 10.22
C SER A 51 -10.15 -18.30 10.21
N ILE A 52 -10.56 -17.43 9.29
CA ILE A 52 -11.90 -16.79 9.28
C ILE A 52 -12.95 -17.54 8.47
N GLU A 53 -14.23 -17.24 8.67
CA GLU A 53 -15.35 -17.65 7.81
C GLU A 53 -15.33 -16.93 6.45
N GLU A 54 -16.07 -17.45 5.47
CA GLU A 54 -15.99 -17.02 4.07
C GLU A 54 -16.40 -15.56 3.83
N THR A 55 -17.32 -15.05 4.63
CA THR A 55 -17.87 -13.68 4.56
C THR A 55 -16.81 -12.60 4.82
N ASP A 56 -15.80 -12.89 5.64
CA ASP A 56 -14.74 -11.94 6.00
C ASP A 56 -13.54 -11.99 5.05
N ILE A 57 -13.45 -12.98 4.15
CA ILE A 57 -12.31 -13.09 3.22
C ILE A 57 -12.22 -11.89 2.30
N LYS A 58 -13.36 -11.37 1.80
CA LYS A 58 -13.38 -10.20 0.91
C LYS A 58 -12.82 -8.95 1.59
N TYR A 59 -13.07 -8.78 2.89
CA TYR A 59 -12.48 -7.70 3.67
C TYR A 59 -10.95 -7.80 3.70
N TRP A 60 -10.43 -9.00 4.03
CA TRP A 60 -8.98 -9.22 4.07
C TRP A 60 -8.33 -9.17 2.70
N CYS A 61 -9.02 -9.61 1.64
CA CYS A 61 -8.61 -9.42 0.26
C CYS A 61 -8.43 -7.91 -0.02
N HIS A 62 -9.49 -7.11 0.14
CA HIS A 62 -9.45 -5.67 -0.10
C HIS A 62 -8.32 -4.98 0.67
N TRP A 63 -8.22 -5.26 1.97
CA TRP A 63 -7.24 -4.62 2.85
C TRP A 63 -5.80 -4.99 2.47
N THR A 64 -5.55 -6.26 2.19
CA THR A 64 -4.19 -6.76 1.86
C THR A 64 -3.75 -6.29 0.50
N MET A 65 -4.64 -6.29 -0.49
CA MET A 65 -4.31 -5.81 -1.84
C MET A 65 -3.96 -4.32 -1.85
N LYS A 66 -4.74 -3.49 -1.14
CA LYS A 66 -4.41 -2.06 -0.96
C LYS A 66 -3.07 -1.85 -0.28
N THR A 67 -2.74 -2.70 0.67
CA THR A 67 -1.47 -2.68 1.37
C THR A 67 -0.31 -2.98 0.41
N ILE A 68 -0.44 -4.04 -0.38
CA ILE A 68 0.59 -4.43 -1.35
C ILE A 68 0.81 -3.34 -2.41
N ILE A 69 -0.26 -2.79 -2.99
CA ILE A 69 -0.18 -1.73 -4.01
C ILE A 69 0.47 -0.45 -3.48
N ARG A 70 0.18 -0.07 -2.23
CA ARG A 70 0.82 1.12 -1.63
C ARG A 70 2.27 0.86 -1.27
N ALA A 71 2.58 -0.33 -0.79
CA ALA A 71 3.97 -0.70 -0.50
C ALA A 71 4.82 -0.79 -1.77
N SER A 72 4.23 -1.23 -2.90
CA SER A 72 4.93 -1.24 -4.19
C SER A 72 5.26 0.19 -4.65
N PHE A 73 4.37 1.16 -4.40
CA PHE A 73 4.67 2.57 -4.65
C PHE A 73 5.76 3.12 -3.73
N GLU A 74 5.73 2.79 -2.43
CA GLU A 74 6.80 3.17 -1.49
C GLU A 74 8.18 2.65 -1.92
N LEU A 75 8.24 1.53 -2.65
CA LEU A 75 9.50 1.01 -3.20
C LEU A 75 10.13 1.94 -4.26
N VAL A 76 9.30 2.70 -5.00
CA VAL A 76 9.76 3.61 -6.05
C VAL A 76 9.69 5.09 -5.66
N ILE A 77 9.24 5.43 -4.45
CA ILE A 77 8.95 6.81 -4.06
C ILE A 77 10.15 7.78 -4.16
N ASP A 78 11.40 7.29 -4.05
CA ASP A 78 12.58 8.16 -4.18
C ASP A 78 12.88 8.53 -5.64
N LYS A 79 12.30 7.80 -6.60
CA LYS A 79 12.43 8.09 -8.03
C LYS A 79 11.29 8.95 -8.54
N VAL A 80 10.12 8.85 -7.89
CA VAL A 80 8.92 9.60 -8.25
C VAL A 80 8.89 10.96 -7.54
N GLU A 81 9.42 11.05 -6.31
CA GLU A 81 9.38 12.27 -5.47
C GLU A 81 7.98 12.88 -5.30
N GLU A 82 6.96 12.03 -5.37
CA GLU A 82 5.56 12.40 -5.14
C GLU A 82 4.93 11.41 -4.14
N TYR A 83 3.86 11.84 -3.48
CA TYR A 83 3.09 10.97 -2.60
C TYR A 83 1.63 10.93 -3.03
N THR A 84 1.12 9.72 -3.26
CA THR A 84 -0.29 9.48 -3.57
C THR A 84 -0.83 8.27 -2.80
N ARG A 85 -2.12 8.32 -2.47
CA ARG A 85 -2.87 7.18 -1.90
C ARG A 85 -3.82 6.54 -2.91
N ASP A 86 -3.91 7.12 -4.10
CA ASP A 86 -4.69 6.58 -5.21
C ASP A 86 -4.04 5.28 -5.70
N LEU A 87 -4.82 4.20 -5.73
CA LEU A 87 -4.30 2.88 -6.01
C LEU A 87 -3.84 2.72 -7.47
N TYR A 88 -4.53 3.38 -8.40
CA TYR A 88 -4.16 3.32 -9.81
C TYR A 88 -2.85 4.07 -10.04
N LEU A 89 -2.69 5.26 -9.46
CA LEU A 89 -1.43 6.01 -9.55
C LEU A 89 -0.27 5.25 -8.88
N CYS A 90 -0.49 4.64 -7.71
CA CYS A 90 0.51 3.77 -7.08
C CYS A 90 0.96 2.62 -8.01
N TYR A 91 0.01 1.96 -8.67
CA TYR A 91 0.29 0.92 -9.67
C TYR A 91 1.06 1.50 -10.88
N ALA A 92 0.56 2.58 -11.46
CA ALA A 92 1.06 3.17 -12.70
C ALA A 92 2.52 3.61 -12.55
N GLU A 93 2.88 4.22 -11.42
CA GLU A 93 4.26 4.59 -11.16
C GLU A 93 5.15 3.36 -10.90
N PHE A 94 4.69 2.38 -10.12
CA PHE A 94 5.47 1.18 -9.82
C PHE A 94 5.86 0.39 -11.08
N VAL A 95 4.93 0.20 -12.02
CA VAL A 95 5.18 -0.64 -13.21
C VAL A 95 6.10 0.02 -14.24
N LYS A 96 6.34 1.33 -14.17
CA LYS A 96 7.38 2.00 -14.97
C LYS A 96 8.79 1.49 -14.61
N TYR A 97 9.02 1.17 -13.33
CA TYR A 97 10.30 0.68 -12.82
C TYR A 97 10.37 -0.85 -12.75
N TYR A 98 9.23 -1.53 -12.58
CA TYR A 98 9.15 -2.99 -12.49
C TYR A 98 8.15 -3.59 -13.50
N PRO A 99 8.41 -3.50 -14.81
CA PRO A 99 7.47 -3.94 -15.84
C PRO A 99 7.20 -5.45 -15.80
N ASN A 100 8.16 -6.26 -15.33
CA ASN A 100 8.00 -7.71 -15.13
C ASN A 100 7.00 -8.06 -14.01
N LYS A 101 6.58 -7.09 -13.19
CA LYS A 101 5.54 -7.25 -12.15
C LYS A 101 4.20 -6.67 -12.56
N LYS A 102 4.07 -6.14 -13.79
CA LYS A 102 2.86 -5.46 -14.27
C LYS A 102 1.60 -6.28 -14.09
N ASP A 103 1.59 -7.52 -14.57
CA ASP A 103 0.37 -8.33 -14.60
C ASP A 103 -0.11 -8.69 -13.19
N ILE A 104 0.81 -9.11 -12.32
CA ILE A 104 0.46 -9.47 -10.95
C ILE A 104 0.09 -8.24 -10.11
N CYS A 105 0.73 -7.10 -10.35
CA CYS A 105 0.37 -5.84 -9.69
C CYS A 105 -1.00 -5.35 -10.16
N TYR A 106 -1.30 -5.49 -11.46
CA TYR A 106 -2.63 -5.18 -11.98
C TYR A 106 -3.71 -6.10 -11.42
N GLN A 107 -3.41 -7.39 -11.26
CA GLN A 107 -4.32 -8.33 -10.58
C GLN A 107 -4.58 -7.91 -9.12
N ALA A 108 -3.55 -7.52 -8.39
CA ALA A 108 -3.68 -7.00 -7.03
C ALA A 108 -4.53 -5.71 -7.00
N LEU A 109 -4.34 -4.81 -7.96
CA LEU A 109 -5.17 -3.60 -8.10
C LEU A 109 -6.65 -3.96 -8.33
N ASN A 110 -6.91 -4.91 -9.23
CA ASN A 110 -8.27 -5.38 -9.48
C ASN A 110 -8.91 -5.99 -8.24
N PHE A 111 -8.17 -6.80 -7.47
CA PHE A 111 -8.70 -7.37 -6.22
C PHE A 111 -8.84 -6.34 -5.09
N ALA A 112 -8.07 -5.25 -5.14
CA ALA A 112 -8.28 -4.12 -4.23
C ALA A 112 -9.61 -3.40 -4.52
N ILE A 113 -10.02 -3.30 -5.78
CA ILE A 113 -11.28 -2.64 -6.18
C ILE A 113 -12.47 -3.60 -6.09
N ASN A 114 -12.28 -4.83 -6.58
CA ASN A 114 -13.27 -5.90 -6.68
C ASN A 114 -12.78 -7.12 -5.89
N PRO A 115 -12.91 -7.12 -4.55
CA PRO A 115 -12.37 -8.18 -3.72
C PRO A 115 -13.06 -9.53 -3.95
N ILE A 116 -12.24 -10.58 -3.93
CA ILE A 116 -12.66 -11.97 -4.11
C ILE A 116 -12.64 -12.73 -2.77
N ASN A 117 -13.28 -13.89 -2.72
CA ASN A 117 -13.29 -14.83 -1.59
C ASN A 117 -12.37 -16.05 -1.80
N ASN A 118 -11.69 -16.17 -2.95
CA ASN A 118 -10.77 -17.29 -3.20
C ASN A 118 -9.45 -17.11 -2.42
N ARG A 119 -9.29 -17.86 -1.33
CA ARG A 119 -8.10 -17.81 -0.47
C ARG A 119 -6.81 -18.10 -1.23
N ASN A 120 -6.81 -19.10 -2.10
CA ASN A 120 -5.63 -19.52 -2.83
C ASN A 120 -5.12 -18.42 -3.77
N GLU A 121 -6.03 -17.71 -4.44
CA GLU A 121 -5.66 -16.59 -5.30
C GLU A 121 -5.11 -15.40 -4.51
N ILE A 122 -5.71 -15.10 -3.36
CA ILE A 122 -5.24 -14.03 -2.47
C ILE A 122 -3.84 -14.35 -1.95
N ILE A 123 -3.64 -15.56 -1.41
CA ILE A 123 -2.35 -16.02 -0.88
C ILE A 123 -1.29 -16.07 -1.99
N ASN A 124 -1.66 -16.46 -3.21
CA ASN A 124 -0.75 -16.46 -4.36
C ASN A 124 -0.21 -15.06 -4.66
N ILE A 125 -1.04 -14.01 -4.61
CA ILE A 125 -0.58 -12.63 -4.80
C ILE A 125 0.32 -12.18 -3.63
N ILE A 126 -0.07 -12.50 -2.39
CA ILE A 126 0.77 -12.22 -1.22
C ILE A 126 2.16 -12.83 -1.40
N ASN A 127 2.23 -14.07 -1.86
CA ASN A 127 3.50 -14.79 -2.04
C ASN A 127 4.35 -14.25 -3.19
N ARG A 128 3.74 -13.98 -4.34
CA ARG A 128 4.48 -13.63 -5.57
C ARG A 128 4.79 -12.15 -5.71
N LEU A 129 3.98 -11.27 -5.09
CA LEU A 129 4.16 -9.83 -5.12
C LEU A 129 4.48 -9.27 -3.73
N GLY A 130 3.68 -9.58 -2.71
CA GLY A 130 3.86 -9.08 -1.35
C GLY A 130 5.24 -9.40 -0.77
N TYR A 131 5.59 -10.68 -0.64
CA TYR A 131 6.91 -11.07 -0.14
C TYR A 131 8.05 -10.74 -1.11
N TRP A 132 7.76 -10.59 -2.40
CA TRP A 132 8.77 -10.09 -3.33
C TRP A 132 9.14 -8.63 -3.00
N ILE A 133 8.17 -7.78 -2.66
CA ILE A 133 8.43 -6.40 -2.20
C ILE A 133 9.22 -6.42 -0.88
N VAL A 134 8.86 -7.31 0.06
CA VAL A 134 9.60 -7.47 1.34
C VAL A 134 11.07 -7.83 1.11
N LYS A 135 11.36 -8.74 0.17
CA LYS A 135 12.73 -9.21 -0.13
C LYS A 135 13.57 -8.25 -0.96
N ASN A 136 12.92 -7.28 -1.60
CA ASN A 136 13.59 -6.23 -2.34
C ASN A 136 13.27 -4.90 -1.67
N PRO A 137 13.57 -4.73 -0.36
CA PRO A 137 13.48 -3.40 0.23
C PRO A 137 14.51 -2.52 -0.48
N LYS A 138 14.19 -1.22 -0.61
CA LYS A 138 15.09 -0.21 -1.17
C LYS A 138 16.53 -0.37 -0.68
#